data_AF-A0AA91PT69-F1
#
_entry.id   AF-A0AA91PT69-F1
#
_cell.length_a   1.000
_cell.length_b   1.000
_cell.length_c   1.000
_cell.angle_alpha   90.00
_cell.angle_beta   90.00
_cell.angle_gamma   90.00
#
_symmetry.space_group_name_H-M   'P 1'
#
loop_
_entity.id
_entity.type
_entity.pdbx_description
1 polymer ?
#
loop_
_entity_poly.entity_id
_entity_poly.type
_entity_poly.pdbx_seq_one_letter_code
_entity_poly.pdbx_strand_id
1 'polypeptide(L)'
;MEQKELEDLCQKYEKLYHKVVMKCGIYQNNQEYEEYVQLARIAFFEVVREFATQKSFEAAYPIGYLFQKIVWKIKAHQRKLWRQQEILVAANEEKEQQLISGLSTGSSDSSYEFADQRLAMCFLWNKLSVKEKRFLEYRLEKARSSHYPAPASRQTLANWRKKLKKRWQDEKIN
;
A
#
# COMPACT_ATOMS: atom_id res chain seq x y z
N MET A 1 -36.79 -16.49 0.51
CA MET A 1 -36.30 -17.45 -0.50
C MET A 1 -35.80 -18.68 0.22
N GLU A 2 -36.03 -19.88 -0.33
CA GLU A 2 -35.44 -21.09 0.26
C GLU A 2 -33.92 -21.08 0.10
N GLN A 3 -33.20 -21.72 1.02
CA GLN A 3 -31.73 -21.67 1.05
C GLN A 3 -31.09 -22.24 -0.23
N LYS A 4 -31.68 -23.30 -0.78
CA LYS A 4 -31.23 -23.93 -2.02
C LYS A 4 -31.40 -23.01 -3.24
N GLU A 5 -32.54 -22.34 -3.34
CA GLU A 5 -32.78 -21.36 -4.42
C GLU A 5 -31.76 -20.20 -4.36
N LEU A 6 -31.37 -19.78 -3.16
CA LEU A 6 -30.42 -18.71 -2.96
C LEU A 6 -29.00 -19.11 -3.39
N GLU A 7 -28.59 -20.35 -3.10
CA GLU A 7 -27.31 -20.93 -3.55
C GLU A 7 -27.25 -21.03 -5.07
N ASP A 8 -28.31 -21.52 -5.70
CA ASP A 8 -28.43 -21.60 -7.17
C ASP A 8 -28.36 -20.19 -7.80
N LEU A 9 -29.00 -19.21 -7.17
CA LEU A 9 -28.94 -17.82 -7.62
C LEU A 9 -27.52 -17.25 -7.49
N CYS A 10 -26.84 -17.50 -6.36
CA CYS A 10 -25.47 -17.05 -6.16
C CYS A 10 -24.53 -17.60 -7.25
N GLN A 11 -24.65 -18.88 -7.62
CA GLN A 11 -23.89 -19.48 -8.70
C GLN A 11 -24.26 -18.91 -10.08
N LYS A 12 -25.56 -18.67 -10.34
CA LYS A 12 -26.02 -18.07 -11.60
C LYS A 12 -25.34 -16.72 -11.88
N TYR A 13 -25.15 -15.90 -10.84
CA TYR A 13 -24.56 -14.57 -10.96
C TYR A 13 -23.03 -14.54 -10.77
N GLU A 14 -22.35 -15.68 -10.69
CA GLU A 14 -20.90 -15.77 -10.45
C GLU A 14 -20.07 -14.94 -11.46
N LYS A 15 -20.43 -15.03 -12.75
CA LYS A 15 -19.78 -14.24 -13.82
C LYS A 15 -19.97 -12.73 -13.63
N LEU A 16 -21.07 -12.31 -13.00
CA LEU A 16 -21.34 -10.90 -12.71
C LEU A 16 -20.33 -10.37 -11.69
N TYR A 17 -20.03 -11.12 -10.63
CA TYR A 17 -19.11 -10.70 -9.58
C TYR A 17 -17.73 -10.39 -10.14
N HIS A 18 -17.18 -11.29 -10.95
CA HIS A 18 -15.90 -11.08 -11.61
C HIS A 18 -15.90 -9.84 -12.52
N LYS A 19 -16.96 -9.63 -13.31
CA LYS A 19 -17.11 -8.42 -14.14
C LYS A 19 -17.15 -7.14 -13.31
N VAL A 20 -17.84 -7.18 -12.17
CA VAL A 20 -17.94 -6.03 -11.25
C VAL A 20 -16.57 -5.72 -10.64
N VAL A 21 -15.84 -6.72 -10.17
CA VAL A 21 -14.49 -6.56 -9.59
C VAL A 21 -13.51 -5.99 -10.61
N MET A 22 -13.51 -6.52 -11.84
CA MET A 22 -12.70 -5.97 -12.94
C MET A 22 -13.07 -4.52 -13.27
N LYS A 23 -14.37 -4.17 -13.25
CA LYS A 23 -14.82 -2.78 -13.48
C LYS A 23 -14.31 -1.81 -12.40
N CYS A 24 -14.04 -2.32 -11.20
CA CYS A 24 -13.44 -1.57 -10.09
C CYS A 24 -11.90 -1.51 -10.16
N GLY A 25 -11.29 -1.98 -11.26
CA GLY A 25 -9.85 -1.94 -11.48
C GLY A 25 -9.05 -3.01 -10.73
N ILE A 26 -9.73 -4.04 -10.22
CA ILE A 26 -9.11 -5.15 -9.50
C ILE A 26 -9.08 -6.37 -10.45
N TYR A 27 -7.89 -6.85 -10.76
CA TYR A 27 -7.67 -7.92 -11.73
C TYR A 27 -7.19 -9.20 -11.04
N GLN A 28 -7.27 -10.35 -11.71
CA GLN A 28 -6.97 -11.67 -11.15
C GLN A 28 -5.54 -11.83 -10.60
N ASN A 29 -4.60 -11.02 -11.07
CA ASN A 29 -3.22 -11.00 -10.59
C ASN A 29 -3.04 -10.20 -9.30
N ASN A 30 -4.04 -9.44 -8.85
CA ASN A 30 -3.98 -8.72 -7.58
C ASN A 30 -4.14 -9.70 -6.43
N GLN A 31 -3.31 -9.58 -5.39
CA GLN A 31 -3.38 -10.44 -4.20
C GLN A 31 -4.75 -10.41 -3.52
N GLU A 32 -5.43 -9.26 -3.56
CA GLU A 32 -6.74 -9.04 -2.93
C GLU A 32 -7.92 -9.45 -3.84
N TYR A 33 -7.68 -9.97 -5.05
CA TYR A 33 -8.74 -10.21 -6.04
C TYR A 33 -9.88 -11.07 -5.51
N GLU A 34 -9.56 -12.22 -4.90
CA GLU A 34 -10.55 -13.14 -4.34
C GLU A 34 -11.34 -12.50 -3.19
N GLU A 35 -10.72 -11.63 -2.40
CA GLU A 35 -11.39 -10.90 -1.33
C GLU A 35 -12.45 -9.95 -1.90
N TYR A 36 -12.13 -9.24 -2.99
CA TYR A 36 -13.11 -8.39 -3.67
C TYR A 36 -14.22 -9.19 -4.37
N VAL A 37 -13.92 -10.39 -4.88
CA VAL A 37 -14.96 -11.29 -5.41
C VAL A 37 -15.90 -11.74 -4.28
N GLN A 38 -15.38 -12.11 -3.12
CA GLN A 38 -16.21 -12.41 -1.95
C GLN A 38 -17.04 -11.20 -1.52
N LEU A 39 -16.46 -10.01 -1.52
CA LEU A 39 -17.18 -8.78 -1.18
C LEU A 39 -18.33 -8.49 -2.16
N ALA A 40 -18.13 -8.80 -3.46
CA ALA A 40 -19.19 -8.73 -4.45
C ALA A 40 -20.32 -9.75 -4.18
N ARG A 41 -19.98 -11.00 -3.80
CA ARG A 41 -20.95 -12.04 -3.41
C ARG A 41 -21.75 -11.61 -2.18
N ILE A 42 -21.11 -11.06 -1.16
CA ILE A 42 -21.77 -10.54 0.05
C ILE A 42 -22.72 -9.39 -0.31
N ALA A 43 -22.26 -8.43 -1.11
CA ALA A 43 -23.09 -7.30 -1.53
C ALA A 43 -24.32 -7.75 -2.35
N PHE A 44 -24.17 -8.79 -3.17
CA PHE A 44 -25.31 -9.42 -3.86
C PHE A 44 -26.28 -10.08 -2.87
N PHE A 45 -25.76 -10.90 -1.95
CA PHE A 45 -26.56 -11.60 -0.94
C PHE A 45 -27.35 -10.64 -0.05
N GLU A 46 -26.75 -9.51 0.36
CA GLU A 46 -27.41 -8.46 1.12
C GLU A 46 -28.67 -7.92 0.42
N VAL A 47 -28.65 -7.84 -0.91
CA VAL A 47 -29.78 -7.36 -1.71
C VAL A 47 -30.81 -8.47 -1.91
N VAL A 48 -30.37 -9.69 -2.24
CA VAL A 48 -31.29 -10.79 -2.58
C VAL A 48 -32.07 -11.27 -1.36
N ARG A 49 -31.46 -11.30 -0.17
CA ARG A 49 -32.10 -11.81 1.05
C ARG A 49 -33.37 -11.03 1.45
N GLU A 50 -33.54 -9.80 0.94
CA GLU A 50 -34.73 -8.98 1.17
C GLU A 50 -35.96 -9.47 0.38
N PHE A 51 -35.78 -10.41 -0.55
CA PHE A 51 -36.83 -10.89 -1.44
C PHE A 51 -37.30 -12.30 -1.09
N ALA A 52 -38.62 -12.51 -1.14
CA ALA A 52 -39.24 -13.79 -0.85
C ALA A 52 -38.97 -14.81 -1.97
N THR A 53 -38.97 -14.38 -3.25
CA THR A 53 -38.82 -15.25 -4.43
C THR A 53 -37.84 -14.67 -5.44
N GLN A 54 -37.17 -15.54 -6.21
CA GLN A 54 -36.27 -15.11 -7.29
C GLN A 54 -36.95 -14.17 -8.29
N LYS A 55 -38.20 -14.46 -8.70
CA LYS A 55 -38.94 -13.62 -9.66
C LYS A 55 -39.13 -12.20 -9.15
N SER A 56 -39.46 -12.04 -7.86
CA SER A 56 -39.61 -10.71 -7.25
C SER A 56 -38.30 -9.92 -7.23
N PHE A 57 -37.17 -10.60 -7.00
CA PHE A 57 -35.84 -10.00 -7.05
C PHE A 57 -35.48 -9.56 -8.48
N GLU A 58 -35.61 -10.44 -9.47
CA GLU A 58 -35.22 -10.13 -10.86
C GLU A 58 -36.08 -9.01 -11.48
N ALA A 59 -37.34 -8.89 -11.06
CA ALA A 59 -38.21 -7.78 -11.46
C ALA A 59 -37.77 -6.44 -10.84
N ALA A 60 -37.35 -6.44 -9.57
CA ALA A 60 -36.91 -5.23 -8.86
C ALA A 60 -35.46 -4.84 -9.20
N TYR A 61 -34.61 -5.80 -9.54
CA TYR A 61 -33.18 -5.62 -9.83
C TYR A 61 -32.81 -6.12 -11.21
N PRO A 62 -33.08 -5.32 -12.27
CA PRO A 62 -32.52 -5.57 -13.59
C PRO A 62 -30.99 -5.69 -13.51
N ILE A 63 -30.40 -6.58 -14.32
CA ILE A 63 -28.98 -6.93 -14.21
C ILE A 63 -28.03 -5.74 -14.29
N GLY A 64 -28.35 -4.72 -15.09
CA GLY A 64 -27.55 -3.49 -15.19
C GLY A 64 -27.59 -2.66 -13.91
N TYR A 65 -28.74 -2.61 -13.23
CA TYR A 65 -28.87 -1.92 -11.95
C TYR A 65 -28.17 -2.68 -10.83
N LEU A 66 -28.35 -4.01 -10.79
CA LEU A 66 -27.63 -4.89 -9.87
C LEU A 66 -26.10 -4.73 -10.00
N PHE A 67 -25.60 -4.73 -11.24
CA PHE A 67 -24.19 -4.49 -11.54
C PHE A 67 -23.70 -3.17 -10.92
N GLN A 68 -24.40 -2.06 -11.19
CA GLN A 68 -24.01 -0.75 -10.66
C GLN A 68 -24.05 -0.70 -9.14
N LYS A 69 -25.08 -1.31 -8.52
CA LYS A 69 -25.22 -1.33 -7.06
C LYS A 69 -24.05 -2.04 -6.39
N ILE A 70 -23.62 -3.19 -6.92
CA ILE A 70 -22.46 -3.92 -6.40
C ILE A 70 -21.17 -3.12 -6.66
N VAL A 71 -21.00 -2.49 -7.83
CA VAL A 71 -19.86 -1.58 -8.11
C VAL A 71 -19.78 -0.46 -7.07
N TRP A 72 -20.90 0.18 -6.71
CA TRP A 72 -20.90 1.23 -5.70
C TRP A 72 -20.52 0.74 -4.31
N LYS A 73 -20.96 -0.47 -3.92
CA LYS A 73 -20.56 -1.12 -2.66
C LYS A 73 -19.05 -1.36 -2.61
N ILE A 74 -18.46 -1.91 -3.67
CA ILE A 74 -17.00 -2.11 -3.74
C ILE A 74 -16.25 -0.78 -3.69
N LYS A 75 -16.66 0.21 -4.48
CA LYS A 75 -16.02 1.53 -4.47
C LYS A 75 -16.14 2.23 -3.11
N ALA A 76 -17.25 2.05 -2.41
CA ALA A 76 -17.41 2.57 -1.05
C ALA A 76 -16.43 1.89 -0.08
N HIS A 77 -16.23 0.58 -0.21
CA HIS A 77 -15.23 -0.16 0.56
C HIS A 77 -13.81 0.34 0.26
N GLN A 78 -13.43 0.48 -1.02
CA GLN A 78 -12.13 1.03 -1.43
C GLN A 78 -11.89 2.44 -0.85
N ARG A 79 -12.89 3.32 -0.90
CA ARG A 79 -12.79 4.67 -0.29
C ARG A 79 -12.60 4.62 1.22
N LYS A 80 -13.21 3.64 1.90
CA LYS A 80 -13.04 3.46 3.35
C LYS A 80 -11.60 3.02 3.67
N LEU A 81 -11.07 2.04 2.94
CA LEU A 81 -9.68 1.58 3.10
C LEU A 81 -8.69 2.71 2.83
N TRP A 82 -8.89 3.48 1.76
CA TRP A 82 -8.06 4.64 1.43
C TRP A 82 -8.00 5.64 2.58
N ARG A 83 -9.15 6.05 3.12
CA ARG A 83 -9.21 6.98 4.26
C ARG A 83 -8.55 6.42 5.52
N GLN A 84 -8.74 5.13 5.80
CA GLN A 84 -8.09 4.48 6.94
C GLN A 84 -6.56 4.50 6.77
N GLN A 85 -6.07 4.29 5.56
CA GLN A 85 -4.65 4.34 5.25
C GLN A 85 -4.10 5.77 5.37
N GLU A 86 -4.82 6.79 4.89
CA GLU A 86 -4.47 8.20 5.10
C GLU A 86 -4.35 8.55 6.60
N ILE A 87 -5.31 8.12 7.41
CA ILE A 87 -5.30 8.34 8.87
C ILE A 87 -4.10 7.64 9.51
N LEU A 88 -3.80 6.40 9.12
CA LEU A 88 -2.65 5.66 9.65
C LEU A 88 -1.32 6.30 9.27
N VAL A 89 -1.19 6.79 8.03
CA VAL A 89 0.01 7.52 7.58
C VAL A 89 0.17 8.80 8.39
N ALA A 90 -0.88 9.62 8.51
CA ALA A 90 -0.84 10.87 9.29
C ALA A 90 -0.48 10.61 10.77
N ALA A 91 -1.08 9.60 11.40
CA ALA A 91 -0.76 9.23 12.79
C ALA A 91 0.68 8.74 12.95
N ASN A 92 1.25 8.09 11.93
CA ASN A 92 2.63 7.63 11.97
C ASN A 92 3.61 8.79 11.74
N GLU A 93 3.28 9.73 10.85
CA GLU A 93 4.02 10.98 10.65
C GLU A 93 4.03 11.84 11.92
N GLU A 94 2.89 11.96 12.62
CA GLU A 94 2.82 12.66 13.91
C GLU A 94 3.69 11.99 14.98
N LYS A 95 3.68 10.65 15.06
CA LYS A 95 4.57 9.92 15.99
C LYS A 95 6.04 10.10 15.64
N GLU A 96 6.39 10.07 14.36
CA GLU A 96 7.75 10.31 13.89
C GLU A 96 8.20 11.74 14.22
N GLN A 97 7.34 12.74 14.02
CA GLN A 97 7.59 14.13 14.42
C GLN A 97 7.74 14.29 15.94
N GLN A 98 6.91 13.60 16.74
CA GLN A 98 7.02 13.61 18.19
C GLN A 98 8.34 12.96 18.66
N LEU A 99 8.74 11.84 18.07
CA LEU A 99 10.05 11.21 18.33
C LEU A 99 11.22 12.14 17.97
N ILE A 100 11.17 12.81 16.81
CA ILE A 100 12.20 13.77 16.39
C ILE A 100 12.24 14.99 17.34
N SER A 101 11.07 15.50 17.74
CA SER A 101 10.97 16.64 18.66
C SER A 101 11.47 16.31 20.06
N GLY A 102 11.20 15.09 20.57
CA GLY A 102 11.70 14.59 21.86
C GLY A 102 13.21 14.31 21.87
N LEU A 103 13.79 13.95 20.73
CA LEU A 103 15.25 13.88 20.55
C LEU A 103 15.91 15.27 20.51
N SER A 104 15.15 16.32 20.16
CA SER A 104 15.65 17.70 20.04
C SER A 104 15.61 18.47 21.36
N THR A 105 14.88 18.00 22.38
CA THR A 105 14.74 18.66 23.69
C THR A 105 15.63 18.09 24.79
N GLY A 106 16.39 17.01 24.51
CA GLY A 106 17.26 16.35 25.48
C GLY A 106 18.73 16.36 25.08
N SER A 107 19.36 17.54 25.01
CA SER A 107 20.83 17.76 25.18
C SER A 107 21.28 19.00 24.42
N SER A 108 21.64 20.06 25.14
CA SER A 108 22.29 21.23 24.58
C SER A 108 23.72 20.93 24.06
N ASP A 109 24.29 19.77 24.41
CA ASP A 109 25.58 19.26 23.91
C ASP A 109 25.45 18.49 22.57
N SER A 110 24.26 17.97 22.24
CA SER A 110 23.99 17.16 21.03
C SER A 110 23.78 18.00 19.76
N SER A 111 23.44 19.28 19.91
CA SER A 111 23.17 20.18 18.78
C SER A 111 24.38 20.36 17.85
N TYR A 112 25.59 20.40 18.41
CA TYR A 112 26.83 20.55 17.64
C TYR A 112 27.23 19.24 16.95
N GLU A 113 27.15 18.10 17.65
CA GLU A 113 27.42 16.79 17.05
C GLU A 113 26.45 16.47 15.91
N PHE A 114 25.17 16.84 16.03
CA PHE A 114 24.18 16.62 14.98
C PHE A 114 24.42 17.55 13.78
N ALA A 115 24.82 18.81 14.02
CA ALA A 115 25.19 19.74 12.96
C ALA A 115 26.45 19.28 12.21
N ASP A 116 27.46 18.79 12.92
CA ASP A 116 28.70 18.25 12.37
C ASP A 116 28.45 16.95 11.59
N GLN A 117 27.58 16.07 12.10
CA GLN A 117 27.13 14.89 11.35
C GLN A 117 26.38 15.27 10.07
N ARG A 118 25.53 16.30 10.13
CA ARG A 118 24.78 16.78 8.96
C ARG A 118 25.71 17.42 7.93
N LEU A 119 26.69 18.21 8.37
CA LEU A 119 27.74 18.77 7.51
C LEU A 119 28.61 17.68 6.90
N ALA A 120 29.07 16.70 7.69
CA ALA A 120 29.84 15.55 7.22
C ALA A 120 29.06 14.73 6.18
N MET A 121 27.75 14.56 6.38
CA MET A 121 26.87 13.90 5.40
C MET A 121 26.75 14.71 4.11
N CYS A 122 26.62 16.03 4.18
CA CYS A 122 26.60 16.90 2.99
C CYS A 122 27.93 16.86 2.22
N PHE A 123 29.07 16.90 2.93
CA PHE A 123 30.39 16.80 2.32
C PHE A 123 30.63 15.43 1.68
N LEU A 124 30.29 14.34 2.37
CA LEU A 124 30.36 13.00 1.81
C LEU A 124 29.47 12.93 0.56
N TRP A 125 28.21 13.38 0.66
CA TRP A 125 27.24 13.34 -0.43
C TRP A 125 27.81 13.96 -1.71
N ASN A 126 28.48 15.11 -1.60
CA ASN A 126 29.06 15.78 -2.75
C ASN A 126 30.21 14.99 -3.41
N LYS A 127 30.93 14.15 -2.66
CA LYS A 127 32.04 13.33 -3.15
C LYS A 127 31.62 11.95 -3.68
N LEU A 128 30.36 11.57 -3.49
CA LEU A 128 29.82 10.31 -4.01
C LEU A 128 29.60 10.39 -5.51
N SER A 129 29.95 9.31 -6.21
CA SER A 129 29.58 9.15 -7.61
C SER A 129 28.06 9.01 -7.77
N VAL A 130 27.54 9.30 -8.96
CA VAL A 130 26.11 9.15 -9.30
C VAL A 130 25.59 7.74 -8.96
N LYS A 131 26.42 6.71 -9.14
CA LYS A 131 26.06 5.31 -8.85
C LYS A 131 25.95 5.06 -7.34
N GLU A 132 26.81 5.67 -6.54
CA GLU A 132 26.81 5.55 -5.08
C GLU A 132 25.66 6.35 -4.44
N LYS A 133 25.34 7.54 -5.00
CA LYS A 133 24.16 8.31 -4.60
C LYS A 133 22.88 7.52 -4.83
N ARG A 134 22.68 6.99 -6.05
CA ARG A 134 21.55 6.11 -6.38
C ARG A 134 21.46 4.87 -5.49
N PHE A 135 22.61 4.34 -5.05
CA PHE A 135 22.63 3.24 -4.10
C PHE A 135 22.14 3.63 -2.70
N LEU A 136 22.58 4.79 -2.19
CA LEU A 136 22.12 5.29 -0.90
C LEU A 136 20.63 5.66 -0.94
N GLU A 137 20.19 6.31 -2.02
CA GLU A 137 18.77 6.60 -2.27
C GLU A 137 17.95 5.29 -2.28
N TYR A 138 18.39 4.27 -3.03
CA TYR A 138 17.77 2.95 -2.99
C TYR A 138 17.70 2.36 -1.58
N ARG A 139 18.74 2.51 -0.77
CA ARG A 139 18.80 1.97 0.59
C ARG A 139 17.87 2.71 1.55
N LEU A 140 17.78 4.03 1.43
CA LEU A 140 16.87 4.87 2.19
C LEU A 140 15.42 4.57 1.80
N GLU A 141 15.14 4.50 0.50
CA GLU A 141 13.79 4.27 -0.01
C GLU A 141 13.31 2.84 0.25
N LYS A 142 14.20 1.84 0.16
CA LYS A 142 13.88 0.46 0.58
C LYS A 142 13.56 0.36 2.06
N ALA A 143 14.21 1.18 2.91
CA ALA A 143 13.88 1.21 4.34
C ALA A 143 12.49 1.80 4.60
N ARG A 144 11.99 2.68 3.71
CA ARG A 144 10.65 3.26 3.77
C ARG A 144 9.59 2.39 3.09
N SER A 145 9.96 1.65 2.03
CA SER A 145 9.06 0.79 1.26
C SER A 145 9.76 -0.48 0.78
N SER A 146 9.27 -1.63 1.25
CA SER A 146 9.85 -2.97 0.95
C SER A 146 9.86 -3.31 -0.55
N HIS A 147 8.98 -2.68 -1.35
CA HIS A 147 8.78 -2.96 -2.77
C HIS A 147 9.65 -2.10 -3.72
N TYR A 148 10.60 -1.32 -3.19
CA TYR A 148 11.42 -0.46 -4.05
C TYR A 148 12.45 -1.27 -4.88
N PRO A 149 12.47 -1.13 -6.22
CA PRO A 149 13.26 -1.97 -7.11
C PRO A 149 14.77 -1.71 -6.97
N ALA A 150 15.56 -2.77 -7.03
CA ALA A 150 17.01 -2.68 -6.92
C ALA A 150 17.64 -2.01 -8.15
N PRO A 151 18.52 -1.00 -7.99
CA PRO A 151 19.14 -0.29 -9.10
C PRO A 151 20.25 -1.10 -9.79
N ALA A 152 20.67 -2.23 -9.20
CA ALA A 152 21.72 -3.09 -9.73
C ALA A 152 21.65 -4.50 -9.12
N SER A 153 22.47 -5.42 -9.65
CA SER A 153 22.63 -6.79 -9.14
C SER A 153 23.08 -6.83 -7.67
N ARG A 154 22.74 -7.91 -6.95
CA ARG A 154 23.14 -8.10 -5.54
C ARG A 154 24.66 -7.98 -5.32
N GLN A 155 25.46 -8.50 -6.24
CA GLN A 155 26.92 -8.43 -6.17
C GLN A 155 27.43 -6.99 -6.32
N THR A 156 26.84 -6.23 -7.24
CA THR A 156 27.15 -4.81 -7.46
C THR A 156 26.81 -3.98 -6.21
N LEU A 157 25.66 -4.22 -5.60
CA LEU A 157 25.23 -3.55 -4.37
C LEU A 157 26.17 -3.85 -3.18
N ALA A 158 26.63 -5.10 -3.06
CA ALA A 158 27.60 -5.49 -2.03
C ALA A 158 28.95 -4.78 -2.22
N ASN A 159 29.43 -4.66 -3.46
CA ASN A 159 30.65 -3.94 -3.79
C ASN A 159 30.53 -2.44 -3.51
N TRP A 160 29.41 -1.81 -3.86
CA TRP A 160 29.15 -0.39 -3.54
C TRP A 160 29.10 -0.16 -2.02
N ARG A 161 28.48 -1.06 -1.26
CA ARG A 161 28.48 -1.00 0.21
C ARG A 161 29.90 -1.07 0.79
N LYS A 162 30.74 -1.98 0.29
CA LYS A 162 32.15 -2.10 0.75
C LYS A 162 32.94 -0.83 0.43
N LYS A 163 32.78 -0.26 -0.77
CA LYS A 163 33.44 0.98 -1.18
C LYS A 163 33.02 2.18 -0.33
N LEU A 164 31.72 2.34 -0.10
CA LEU A 164 31.18 3.40 0.74
C LEU A 164 31.67 3.31 2.19
N LYS A 165 31.68 2.10 2.77
CA LYS A 165 32.19 1.87 4.12
C LYS A 165 33.67 2.24 4.24
N LYS A 166 34.48 1.87 3.24
CA LYS A 166 35.90 2.23 3.20
C LYS A 166 36.08 3.74 3.12
N ARG A 167 35.37 4.42 2.21
CA ARG A 167 35.43 5.89 2.09
C ARG A 167 35.03 6.62 3.36
N TRP A 168 33.99 6.16 4.04
CA TRP A 168 33.56 6.73 5.33
C TRP A 168 34.59 6.54 6.44
N GLN A 169 35.35 5.45 6.42
CA GLN A 169 36.45 5.21 7.36
C GLN A 169 37.68 6.06 7.03
N ASP A 170 38.01 6.18 5.73
CA ASP A 170 39.13 6.99 5.25
C ASP A 170 38.89 8.50 5.51
N GLU A 171 37.65 8.97 5.46
CA GLU A 171 37.29 10.38 5.73
C GLU A 171 37.08 10.70 7.22
N LYS A 172 36.94 9.71 8.10
CA LYS A 172 36.92 9.92 9.56
C LYS A 172 38.32 10.12 10.18
N ILE A 173 39.38 10.01 9.38
CA ILE A 173 40.79 10.11 9.81
C ILE A 173 41.44 11.45 9.37
N ASN A 174 40.71 12.32 8.66
CA ASN A 174 41.09 13.72 8.42
C ASN A 174 40.13 14.66 9.16
#